data_AF-A0AAX3EKF6-F1
#
_entry.id   AF-A0AAX3EKF6-F1
#
_cell.length_a   1.000
_cell.length_b   1.000
_cell.length_c   1.000
_cell.angle_alpha   90.00
_cell.angle_beta   90.00
_cell.angle_gamma   90.00
#
_symmetry.space_group_name_H-M   'P 1'
#
loop_
_entity.id
_entity.type
_entity.pdbx_description
1 polymer ?
#
loop_
_entity_poly.entity_id
_entity_poly.type
_entity_poly.pdbx_seq_one_letter_code
_entity_poly.pdbx_strand_id
1 'polypeptide(L)'
;MLDKELRAFLQTALGVWEGPARASDTFARRQGFEDAAAFTTWRRALMVQLEADADLSPTETGRMLPIARIAVFDDYYGAGWEWALVTPYSQDEAEKLLQQAEAQV
;
A
#
# COMPACT_ATOMS: atom_id res chain seq x y z
N MET A 1 6.33 -6.59 -14.90
CA MET A 1 5.71 -7.71 -14.16
C MET A 1 6.29 -7.65 -12.76
N LEU A 2 5.43 -7.42 -11.75
CA LEU A 2 5.89 -7.33 -10.37
C LEU A 2 6.46 -8.69 -9.96
N ASP A 3 7.72 -8.71 -9.51
CA ASP A 3 8.31 -9.93 -8.97
C ASP A 3 7.69 -10.28 -7.61
N LYS A 4 8.03 -11.47 -7.11
CA LYS A 4 7.47 -12.02 -5.87
C LYS A 4 7.75 -11.14 -4.65
N GLU A 5 8.95 -10.57 -4.57
CA GLU A 5 9.35 -9.72 -3.44
C GLU A 5 8.57 -8.41 -3.45
N LEU A 6 8.44 -7.79 -4.63
CA LEU A 6 7.71 -6.56 -4.81
C LEU A 6 6.21 -6.73 -4.53
N ARG A 7 5.62 -7.87 -4.90
CA ARG A 7 4.24 -8.22 -4.53
C ARG A 7 4.08 -8.37 -3.02
N ALA A 8 4.99 -9.10 -2.36
CA ALA A 8 4.96 -9.27 -0.90
C ALA A 8 5.11 -7.94 -0.15
N PHE A 9 5.96 -7.05 -0.66
CA PHE A 9 6.11 -5.69 -0.14
C PHE A 9 4.82 -4.88 -0.27
N LEU A 10 4.19 -4.87 -1.45
CA LEU A 10 2.94 -4.15 -1.68
C LEU A 10 1.79 -4.71 -0.83
N GLN A 11 1.72 -6.02 -0.65
CA GLN A 11 0.76 -6.65 0.27
C GLN A 11 0.98 -6.19 1.71
N THR A 12 2.24 -6.12 2.15
CA THR A 12 2.61 -5.65 3.49
C THR A 12 2.22 -4.18 3.68
N ALA A 13 2.53 -3.31 2.71
CA ALA A 13 2.16 -1.90 2.74
C ALA A 13 0.64 -1.68 2.80
N LEU A 14 -0.14 -2.48 2.06
CA LEU A 14 -1.60 -2.47 2.13
C LEU A 14 -2.14 -3.12 3.40
N GLY A 15 -1.39 -4.02 4.04
CA GLY A 15 -1.77 -4.72 5.27
C GLY A 15 -1.74 -3.84 6.52
N VAL A 16 -0.91 -2.80 6.56
CA VAL A 16 -0.81 -1.85 7.70
C VAL A 16 -2.18 -1.26 8.09
N TRP A 17 -3.06 -1.08 7.10
CA TRP A 17 -4.39 -0.51 7.27
C TRP A 17 -5.44 -1.47 7.86
N GLU A 18 -5.08 -2.70 8.22
CA GLU A 18 -5.99 -3.67 8.88
C GLU A 18 -6.03 -3.51 10.41
N GLY A 19 -5.05 -2.84 10.99
CA GLY A 19 -4.87 -2.70 12.44
C GLY A 19 -5.56 -1.46 13.03
N PRO A 20 -5.09 -1.00 14.21
CA PRO A 20 -5.53 0.27 14.82
C PRO A 20 -5.39 1.48 13.88
N ALA A 21 -4.47 1.40 12.91
CA ALA A 21 -4.28 2.36 11.82
C ALA A 21 -5.32 2.24 10.68
N ARG A 22 -6.51 1.68 10.94
CA ARG A 22 -7.60 1.61 9.95
C ARG A 22 -7.84 2.97 9.29
N ALA A 23 -8.09 2.97 7.99
CA ALA A 23 -8.39 4.20 7.27
C ALA A 23 -9.58 4.94 7.89
N SER A 24 -9.41 6.24 8.13
CA SER A 24 -10.52 7.14 8.48
C SER A 24 -11.23 7.63 7.22
N ASP A 25 -12.48 8.08 7.33
CA ASP A 25 -13.18 8.72 6.20
C ASP A 25 -12.45 9.97 5.71
N THR A 26 -11.74 10.67 6.59
CA THR A 26 -10.91 11.82 6.22
C THR A 26 -9.76 11.40 5.32
N PHE A 27 -9.05 10.32 5.68
CA PHE A 27 -8.00 9.77 4.84
C PHE A 27 -8.57 9.27 3.50
N ALA A 28 -9.61 8.45 3.55
CA ALA A 28 -10.20 7.85 2.36
C ALA A 28 -10.67 8.91 1.35
N ARG A 29 -11.37 9.95 1.82
CA ARG A 29 -11.80 11.07 0.96
C ARG A 29 -10.65 11.86 0.35
N ARG A 30 -9.55 12.07 1.08
CA ARG A 30 -8.33 12.69 0.53
C ARG A 30 -7.71 11.86 -0.60
N GLN A 31 -7.85 10.54 -0.55
CA GLN A 31 -7.39 9.62 -1.60
C GLN A 31 -8.48 9.35 -2.68
N GLY A 32 -9.55 10.15 -2.71
CA GLY A 32 -10.62 10.07 -3.71
C GLY A 32 -11.56 8.87 -3.56
N PHE A 33 -11.66 8.29 -2.37
CA PHE A 33 -12.71 7.31 -2.04
C PHE A 33 -13.92 8.03 -1.43
N GLU A 34 -15.10 7.41 -1.51
CA GLU A 34 -16.31 7.94 -0.88
C GLU A 34 -16.17 8.00 0.65
N ASP A 35 -15.67 6.91 1.24
CA ASP A 35 -15.49 6.72 2.67
C ASP A 35 -14.43 5.63 2.98
N ALA A 36 -14.21 5.36 4.27
CA ALA A 36 -13.29 4.30 4.71
C ALA A 36 -13.71 2.89 4.26
N ALA A 37 -15.00 2.64 4.06
CA ALA A 37 -15.50 1.35 3.61
C ALA A 37 -15.15 1.09 2.14
N ALA A 38 -15.27 2.11 1.28
CA ALA A 38 -14.85 2.08 -0.11
C ALA A 38 -13.33 1.85 -0.23
N PHE A 39 -12.52 2.56 0.57
CA PHE A 39 -11.08 2.30 0.65
C PHE A 39 -10.78 0.86 1.08
N THR A 40 -11.44 0.37 2.13
CA THR A 40 -11.22 -0.98 2.66
C THR A 40 -11.58 -2.06 1.64
N THR A 41 -12.67 -1.86 0.90
CA THR A 41 -13.15 -2.77 -0.14
C THR A 41 -12.14 -2.84 -1.29
N TRP A 42 -11.72 -1.69 -1.80
CA TRP A 42 -10.70 -1.60 -2.84
C TRP A 42 -9.38 -2.26 -2.40
N ARG A 43 -8.90 -1.94 -1.21
CA ARG A 43 -7.66 -2.47 -0.64
C ARG A 43 -7.68 -4.00 -0.54
N ARG A 44 -8.78 -4.58 -0.04
CA ARG A 44 -8.93 -6.04 0.06
C ARG A 44 -8.98 -6.71 -1.30
N ALA A 45 -9.70 -6.13 -2.26
CA ALA A 45 -9.74 -6.66 -3.63
C ALA A 45 -8.34 -6.64 -4.25
N LEU A 46 -7.57 -5.57 -4.03
CA LEU A 46 -6.20 -5.44 -4.53
C LEU A 46 -5.23 -6.43 -3.89
N MET A 47 -5.35 -6.67 -2.58
CA MET A 47 -4.55 -7.71 -1.90
C MET A 47 -4.78 -9.10 -2.48
N VAL A 48 -6.02 -9.45 -2.81
CA VAL A 48 -6.37 -10.73 -3.47
C VAL A 48 -5.75 -10.81 -4.86
N GLN A 49 -5.77 -9.72 -5.64
CA GLN A 49 -5.11 -9.68 -6.95
C GLN A 49 -3.59 -9.87 -6.85
N LEU A 50 -2.96 -9.22 -5.86
CA LEU A 50 -1.52 -9.37 -5.60
C LEU A 50 -1.17 -10.81 -5.21
N GLU A 51 -2.00 -11.46 -4.39
CA GLU A 51 -1.82 -12.84 -3.95
C GLU A 51 -1.99 -13.86 -5.09
N ALA A 52 -2.91 -13.58 -6.02
CA ALA A 52 -3.18 -14.42 -7.17
C ALA A 52 -2.17 -14.23 -8.33
N ASP A 53 -1.09 -13.48 -8.11
CA ASP A 53 -0.14 -13.07 -9.16
C ASP A 53 -0.80 -12.40 -10.38
N ALA A 54 -1.98 -11.78 -10.19
CA ALA A 54 -2.70 -11.12 -11.27
C ALA A 54 -1.96 -9.87 -11.76
N ASP A 55 -2.18 -9.52 -13.03
CA ASP A 55 -1.74 -8.25 -13.59
C ASP A 55 -2.66 -7.12 -13.10
N LEU A 56 -2.06 -6.07 -12.54
CA LEU A 56 -2.78 -4.88 -12.12
C LEU A 56 -2.92 -3.91 -13.30
N SER A 57 -4.07 -3.26 -13.43
CA SER A 57 -4.24 -2.22 -14.44
C SER A 57 -3.37 -0.99 -14.10
N PRO A 58 -2.97 -0.17 -15.10
CA PRO A 58 -2.20 1.05 -14.85
C PRO A 58 -2.89 2.00 -13.87
N THR A 59 -4.21 2.08 -13.92
CA THR A 59 -5.03 2.87 -12.99
C THR A 59 -4.95 2.35 -11.56
N GLU A 60 -5.03 1.04 -11.36
CA GLU A 60 -4.89 0.43 -10.04
C GLU A 60 -3.49 0.64 -9.47
N THR A 61 -2.46 0.43 -10.29
CA THR A 61 -1.07 0.65 -9.88
C THR A 61 -0.82 2.11 -9.54
N GLY A 62 -1.27 3.05 -10.39
CA GLY A 62 -1.15 4.48 -10.14
C GLY A 62 -1.88 4.95 -8.88
N ARG A 63 -2.95 4.27 -8.47
CA ARG A 63 -3.64 4.55 -7.20
C ARG A 63 -2.97 3.87 -6.00
N MET A 64 -2.46 2.66 -6.18
CA MET A 64 -1.82 1.86 -5.14
C MET A 64 -0.52 2.47 -4.65
N LEU A 65 0.35 2.92 -5.55
CA LEU A 65 1.71 3.36 -5.19
C LEU A 65 1.74 4.56 -4.23
N PRO A 66 0.94 5.63 -4.42
CA PRO A 66 0.86 6.71 -3.44
C PRO A 66 0.37 6.23 -2.06
N ILE A 67 -0.59 5.30 -2.03
CA ILE A 67 -1.13 4.74 -0.78
C ILE A 67 -0.08 3.88 -0.07
N ALA A 68 0.68 3.07 -0.82
CA ALA A 68 1.79 2.30 -0.28
C ALA A 68 2.87 3.22 0.30
N ARG A 69 3.21 4.31 -0.41
CA ARG A 69 4.16 5.33 0.07
C ARG A 69 3.71 6.00 1.37
N ILE A 70 2.42 6.32 1.49
CA ILE A 70 1.85 6.82 2.76
C ILE A 70 1.98 5.78 3.87
N ALA A 71 1.64 4.51 3.59
CA ALA A 71 1.78 3.43 4.56
C ALA A 71 3.21 3.31 5.11
N VAL A 72 4.22 3.55 4.28
CA VAL A 72 5.63 3.45 4.67
C VAL A 72 6.11 4.70 5.44
N PHE A 73 5.83 5.91 4.94
CA PHE A 73 6.54 7.12 5.38
C PHE A 73 5.72 8.13 6.17
N ASP A 74 4.40 8.03 6.17
CA ASP A 74 3.57 9.00 6.89
C ASP A 74 3.38 8.57 8.35
N ASP A 75 3.88 9.36 9.30
CA ASP A 75 3.78 9.06 10.74
C ASP A 75 2.35 9.20 11.30
N TYR A 76 1.44 9.85 10.58
CA TYR A 76 0.07 10.08 11.04
C TYR A 76 -0.92 9.09 10.44
N TYR A 77 -0.80 8.84 9.14
CA TYR A 77 -1.69 7.94 8.41
C TYR A 77 -1.10 6.55 8.23
N GLY A 78 0.22 6.41 8.07
CA GLY A 78 0.90 5.13 7.87
C GLY A 78 1.59 4.61 9.12
N ALA A 79 2.55 3.71 8.91
CA ALA A 79 3.44 3.24 9.97
C ALA A 79 4.61 4.20 10.21
N GLY A 80 5.05 4.94 9.19
CA GLY A 80 6.11 5.95 9.32
C GLY A 80 7.37 5.42 10.00
N TRP A 81 7.77 6.03 11.11
CA TRP A 81 8.90 5.57 11.93
C TRP A 81 8.72 4.15 12.51
N GLU A 82 7.49 3.68 12.70
CA GLU A 82 7.18 2.32 13.19
C GLU A 82 7.29 1.26 12.09
N TRP A 83 7.42 1.65 10.81
CA TRP A 83 7.45 0.72 9.68
C TRP A 83 8.46 -0.42 9.85
N ALA A 84 9.69 -0.10 10.25
CA ALA A 84 10.74 -1.08 10.48
C ALA A 84 10.55 -1.93 11.76
N LEU A 85 9.59 -1.55 12.62
CA LEU A 85 9.25 -2.27 13.86
C LEU A 85 8.09 -3.24 13.65
N VAL A 86 7.19 -2.95 12.70
CA VAL A 86 5.95 -3.70 12.48
C VAL A 86 5.92 -4.46 11.16
N THR A 87 6.96 -4.34 10.35
CA THR A 87 7.12 -5.04 9.06
C THR A 87 8.52 -5.63 8.94
N PRO A 88 8.76 -6.57 8.00
CA PRO A 88 10.10 -7.13 7.78
C PRO A 88 11.02 -6.21 6.95
N TYR A 89 10.56 -5.03 6.54
CA TYR A 89 11.30 -4.12 5.66
C TYR A 89 11.83 -2.92 6.42
N SER A 90 13.08 -2.55 6.19
CA SER A 90 13.60 -1.23 6.56
C SER A 90 12.99 -0.12 5.70
N GLN A 91 13.13 1.15 6.12
CA GLN A 91 12.72 2.30 5.30
C GLN A 91 13.53 2.38 4.00
N ASP A 92 14.84 2.10 4.04
CA ASP A 92 15.70 2.13 2.85
C ASP A 92 15.31 1.04 1.83
N GLU A 93 14.95 -0.16 2.31
CA GLU A 93 14.43 -1.23 1.45
C GLU A 93 13.08 -0.85 0.85
N ALA A 94 12.17 -0.30 1.67
CA ALA A 94 10.86 0.14 1.21
C ALA A 94 10.95 1.26 0.15
N GLU A 95 11.86 2.22 0.31
CA GLU A 95 12.10 3.27 -0.69
C GLU A 95 12.58 2.67 -2.02
N LYS A 96 13.53 1.73 -1.99
CA LYS A 96 14.03 1.06 -3.19
C LYS A 96 12.94 0.26 -3.90
N LEU A 97 12.12 -0.47 -3.14
CA LEU A 97 11.03 -1.27 -3.68
C LEU A 97 9.93 -0.36 -4.28
N LEU A 98 9.60 0.76 -3.64
CA LEU A 98 8.67 1.75 -4.20
C LEU A 98 9.20 2.34 -5.51
N GLN A 99 10.47 2.75 -5.56
CA GLN A 99 11.10 3.25 -6.78
C GLN A 99 11.10 2.19 -7.90
N GLN A 100 11.37 0.92 -7.56
CA GLN A 100 11.29 -0.20 -8.50
C GLN A 100 9.86 -0.40 -9.02
N ALA A 101 8.84 -0.26 -8.18
CA ALA A 101 7.45 -0.36 -8.60
C ALA A 101 7.04 0.81 -9.48
N GLU A 102 7.40 2.04 -9.11
CA GLU A 102 7.13 3.27 -9.86
C GLU A 102 7.76 3.25 -11.26
N ALA A 103 8.96 2.67 -11.40
CA ALA A 103 9.64 2.52 -12.69
C ALA A 103 9.00 1.49 -13.64
N GLN A 104 8.08 0.66 -13.14
CA GLN A 104 7.38 -0.37 -13.92
C GLN A 104 5.99 0.08 -14.42
N VAL A 105 5.56 1.32 -14.10
CA VAL A 105 4.26 1.89 -14.47
C VAL A 105 4.38 2.81 -15.68
#